data_AF-A0A496LBA0-F1
#
_entry.id   AF-A0A496LBA0-F1
#
_cell.length_a   1.000
_cell.length_b   1.000
_cell.length_c   1.000
_cell.angle_alpha   90.00
_cell.angle_beta   90.00
_cell.angle_gamma   90.00
#
_symmetry.space_group_name_H-M   'P 1'
#
loop_
_entity.id
_entity.type
_entity.pdbx_description
1 polymer ?
#
loop_
_entity_poly.entity_id
_entity_poly.type
_entity_poly.pdbx_seq_one_letter_code
_entity_poly.pdbx_strand_id
1 'polypeptide(L)'
;MKFKYRHTRALVYILMFVVTTFLIFKMFPQRTHFDKKYEVGKPWHYELLTAPFDFPVYKTKIELSAERDSIKRFFVPYYIADLSKKKSALSALMADSLIDRETRYYLQKAIQNIYKKGVISQAEYDDFQKLQLKYINVSDSSNIWRKVEVKSLLTPSSAINYISSTYPISTSRLDSLNVSRLVGVSLNVDKNKSDMTLNELLKSIPLSSGMVQAGERIIDKGEIVKYEQGKILDSLAKEYSQNAPDKDNRLVSIADIFMIAALLSLFVVYVVLFRPEFIRLKNAAFIILMILIVIGAASLIMNYDPDMIDLVPFTLMAIIIRIFFDGRTALFVHNIVVLIVALFVPSPFIFIMLHIPAGMIAVSTLKQLTHRAQLVRSALSIFITYALIYSCCTIIDTGNFVFTWHPYLVFAINALLLLFAYILIYIFEKMFGYLSDVTLVELSNINNKLLMEFSAKAPGTFQHVIQVSTLVT
;
A
#
# COMPACT_ATOMS: atom_id res chain seq x y z
N MET A 1 -18.68 -40.87 -38.52
CA MET A 1 -18.45 -40.49 -37.10
C MET A 1 -17.21 -39.62 -36.84
N LYS A 2 -16.10 -39.70 -37.60
CA LYS A 2 -14.88 -38.88 -37.37
C LYS A 2 -15.03 -37.37 -37.66
N PHE A 3 -15.98 -36.96 -38.51
CA PHE A 3 -16.17 -35.55 -38.89
C PHE A 3 -16.76 -34.70 -37.74
N LYS A 4 -17.71 -35.26 -36.96
CA LYS A 4 -18.37 -34.57 -35.84
C LYS A 4 -17.43 -34.28 -34.66
N TYR A 5 -16.41 -35.12 -34.46
CA TYR A 5 -15.41 -34.98 -33.38
C TYR A 5 -14.33 -33.92 -33.65
N ARG A 6 -14.08 -33.57 -34.92
CA ARG A 6 -13.05 -32.57 -35.28
C ARG A 6 -13.56 -31.14 -35.06
N HIS A 7 -14.82 -30.88 -35.41
CA HIS A 7 -15.45 -29.58 -35.20
C HIS A 7 -15.69 -29.27 -33.72
N THR A 8 -16.08 -30.24 -32.91
CA THR A 8 -16.25 -30.03 -31.47
C THR A 8 -14.95 -29.68 -30.76
N ARG A 9 -13.82 -30.30 -31.15
CA ARG A 9 -12.50 -29.95 -30.59
C ARG A 9 -12.06 -28.54 -30.98
N ALA A 10 -12.24 -28.14 -32.24
CA ALA A 10 -11.90 -26.78 -32.68
C ALA A 10 -12.71 -25.73 -31.91
N LEU A 11 -14.01 -25.96 -31.72
CA LEU A 11 -14.88 -25.09 -30.91
C LEU A 11 -14.39 -24.96 -29.47
N VAL A 12 -13.95 -26.06 -28.84
CA VAL A 12 -13.40 -26.02 -27.48
C VAL A 12 -12.13 -25.16 -27.41
N TYR A 13 -11.21 -25.28 -28.36
CA TYR A 13 -10.00 -24.45 -28.37
C TYR A 13 -10.30 -22.97 -28.62
N ILE A 14 -11.24 -22.65 -29.50
CA ILE A 14 -11.70 -21.28 -29.73
C ILE A 14 -12.32 -20.71 -28.45
N LEU A 15 -13.18 -21.49 -27.78
CA LEU A 15 -13.79 -21.10 -26.52
C LEU A 15 -12.72 -20.86 -25.44
N MET A 16 -11.74 -21.76 -25.30
CA MET A 16 -10.63 -21.58 -24.36
C MET A 16 -9.84 -20.30 -24.66
N PHE A 17 -9.57 -20.00 -25.93
CA PHE A 17 -8.86 -18.79 -26.33
C PHE A 17 -9.64 -17.52 -25.96
N VAL A 18 -10.93 -17.46 -26.30
CA VAL A 18 -11.80 -16.31 -26.01
C VAL A 18 -11.94 -16.11 -24.49
N VAL A 19 -12.21 -17.18 -23.74
CA VAL A 19 -12.33 -17.13 -22.29
C VAL A 19 -11.01 -16.70 -21.63
N THR A 20 -9.87 -17.24 -22.07
CA THR A 20 -8.56 -16.87 -21.52
C THR A 20 -8.25 -15.39 -21.77
N THR A 21 -8.50 -14.90 -22.99
CA THR A 21 -8.31 -13.49 -23.35
C THR A 21 -9.18 -12.59 -22.46
N PHE A 22 -10.45 -12.94 -22.29
CA PHE A 22 -11.39 -12.17 -21.47
C PHE A 22 -11.00 -12.19 -19.98
N LEU A 23 -10.56 -13.34 -19.45
CA LEU A 23 -10.10 -13.46 -18.07
C LEU A 23 -8.85 -12.59 -17.83
N ILE A 24 -7.85 -12.67 -18.71
CA ILE A 24 -6.64 -11.84 -18.60
C ILE A 24 -7.00 -10.36 -18.60
N PHE A 25 -7.84 -9.93 -19.54
CA PHE A 25 -8.30 -8.54 -19.59
C PHE A 25 -9.01 -8.10 -18.31
N LYS A 26 -9.84 -8.97 -17.72
CA LYS A 26 -10.57 -8.66 -16.47
C LYS A 26 -9.68 -8.66 -15.23
N MET A 27 -8.55 -9.35 -15.25
CA MET A 27 -7.65 -9.42 -14.11
C MET A 27 -6.84 -8.14 -13.93
N PHE A 28 -6.38 -7.49 -15.01
CA PHE A 28 -5.59 -6.26 -14.87
C PHE A 28 -6.47 -5.04 -14.54
N PRO A 29 -5.97 -4.09 -13.73
CA PRO A 29 -6.63 -2.80 -13.56
C PRO A 29 -6.68 -2.09 -14.91
N GLN A 30 -7.87 -1.58 -15.27
CA GLN A 30 -8.08 -0.91 -16.55
C GLN A 30 -7.26 0.38 -16.62
N ARG A 31 -6.45 0.52 -17.68
CA ARG A 31 -5.69 1.75 -17.94
C ARG A 31 -6.66 2.90 -18.17
N THR A 32 -6.41 4.03 -17.52
CA THR A 32 -7.00 5.32 -17.87
C THR A 32 -5.99 6.09 -18.71
N HIS A 33 -6.44 6.92 -19.65
CA HIS A 33 -5.60 7.56 -20.68
C HIS A 33 -4.44 8.44 -20.15
N PHE A 34 -4.36 8.69 -18.84
CA PHE A 34 -3.32 9.54 -18.24
C PHE A 34 -2.13 8.73 -17.70
N ASP A 35 -1.28 8.23 -18.60
CA ASP A 35 -0.08 7.45 -18.26
C ASP A 35 1.22 8.24 -18.58
N LYS A 36 1.23 9.53 -18.28
CA LYS A 36 2.39 10.41 -18.49
C LYS A 36 3.27 10.43 -17.23
N LYS A 37 4.49 9.92 -17.34
CA LYS A 37 5.48 9.99 -16.26
C LYS A 37 6.17 11.36 -16.23
N TYR A 38 6.27 11.94 -15.05
CA TYR A 38 7.00 13.19 -14.83
C TYR A 38 7.67 13.17 -13.45
N GLU A 39 8.70 14.00 -13.31
CA GLU A 39 9.34 14.25 -12.03
C GLU A 39 9.45 15.76 -11.83
N VAL A 40 9.20 16.22 -10.61
CA VAL A 40 9.35 17.62 -10.24
C VAL A 40 10.82 18.03 -10.41
N GLY A 41 11.07 19.12 -11.13
CA GLY A 41 12.40 19.62 -11.44
C GLY A 41 13.01 19.10 -12.75
N LYS A 42 12.38 18.14 -13.43
CA LYS A 42 12.78 17.71 -14.78
C LYS A 42 11.95 18.44 -15.88
N PRO A 43 12.47 18.55 -17.12
CA PRO A 43 11.70 19.08 -18.24
C PRO A 43 10.51 18.19 -18.60
N TRP A 44 9.42 18.79 -19.04
CA TRP A 44 8.25 18.09 -19.57
C TRP A 44 8.50 17.61 -21.00
N HIS A 45 8.36 16.29 -21.23
CA HIS A 45 8.73 15.65 -22.50
C HIS A 45 7.57 15.57 -23.51
N TYR A 46 6.33 15.73 -23.04
CA TYR A 46 5.13 15.58 -23.85
C TYR A 46 4.70 16.91 -24.46
N GLU A 47 3.80 16.87 -25.44
CA GLU A 47 3.16 18.08 -25.97
C GLU A 47 2.32 18.81 -24.91
N LEU A 48 1.93 20.05 -25.25
CA LEU A 48 1.09 20.92 -24.43
C LEU A 48 -0.05 20.15 -23.78
N LEU A 49 -0.05 20.12 -22.45
CA LEU A 49 -1.12 19.53 -21.68
C LEU A 49 -2.06 20.63 -21.21
N THR A 50 -3.31 20.52 -21.64
CA THR A 50 -4.43 21.32 -21.14
C THR A 50 -5.35 20.45 -20.29
N ALA A 51 -6.07 21.08 -19.36
CA ALA A 51 -7.05 20.41 -18.54
C ALA A 51 -8.22 19.89 -19.40
N PRO A 52 -8.50 18.58 -19.41
CA PRO A 52 -9.57 17.99 -20.22
C PRO A 52 -10.99 18.22 -19.67
N PHE A 53 -11.10 18.43 -18.35
CA PHE A 53 -12.33 18.66 -17.60
C PHE A 53 -12.01 19.45 -16.33
N ASP A 54 -13.03 19.89 -15.59
CA ASP A 54 -12.86 20.62 -14.33
C ASP A 54 -12.47 19.65 -13.20
N PHE A 55 -11.42 19.96 -12.42
CA PHE A 55 -11.00 19.08 -11.33
C PHE A 55 -10.40 19.82 -10.12
N PRO A 56 -10.55 19.28 -8.90
CA PRO A 56 -9.96 19.85 -7.69
C PRO A 56 -8.46 19.56 -7.60
N VAL A 57 -7.70 20.54 -7.13
CA VAL A 57 -6.28 20.36 -6.78
C VAL A 57 -6.17 19.88 -5.34
N TYR A 58 -5.81 18.61 -5.15
CA TYR A 58 -5.72 17.98 -3.84
C TYR A 58 -4.51 18.46 -3.04
N LYS A 59 -4.70 18.66 -1.73
CA LYS A 59 -3.60 18.98 -0.80
C LYS A 59 -2.71 17.77 -0.56
N THR A 60 -1.41 18.01 -0.40
CA THR A 60 -0.46 16.96 -0.06
C THR A 60 -0.64 16.50 1.40
N LYS A 61 -0.14 15.31 1.74
CA LYS A 61 -0.18 14.80 3.12
C LYS A 61 0.51 15.75 4.10
N ILE A 62 1.60 16.40 3.67
CA ILE A 62 2.38 17.34 4.48
C ILE A 62 1.57 18.60 4.77
N GLU A 63 0.92 19.18 3.74
CA GLU A 63 0.04 20.35 3.90
C GLU A 63 -1.11 20.04 4.87
N LEU A 64 -1.78 18.89 4.69
CA LEU A 64 -2.87 18.48 5.56
C LEU A 64 -2.41 18.26 7.01
N SER A 65 -1.21 17.70 7.23
CA SER A 65 -0.66 17.59 8.60
C SER A 65 -0.35 18.95 9.21
N ALA A 66 0.24 19.87 8.45
CA ALA A 66 0.58 21.20 8.94
C ALA A 66 -0.67 22.02 9.30
N GLU A 67 -1.75 21.91 8.52
CA GLU A 67 -3.03 22.53 8.85
C GLU A 67 -3.66 21.93 10.10
N ARG A 68 -3.63 20.60 10.25
CA ARG A 68 -4.13 19.92 11.47
C ARG A 68 -3.36 20.36 12.71
N ASP A 69 -2.05 20.47 12.63
CA ASP A 69 -1.20 20.90 13.75
C ASP A 69 -1.43 22.38 14.08
N SER A 70 -1.67 23.21 13.07
CA SER A 70 -2.07 24.61 13.27
C SER A 70 -3.41 24.72 14.00
N ILE A 71 -4.42 23.94 13.61
CA ILE A 71 -5.73 23.92 14.29
C ILE A 71 -5.57 23.49 15.75
N LYS A 72 -4.79 22.44 16.03
CA LYS A 72 -4.54 21.97 17.41
C LYS A 72 -3.83 23.03 18.24
N ARG A 73 -2.84 23.72 17.67
CA ARG A 73 -2.06 24.75 18.36
C ARG A 73 -2.89 25.97 18.76
N PHE A 74 -3.83 26.38 17.91
CA PHE A 74 -4.70 27.53 18.17
C PHE A 74 -6.07 27.16 18.75
N PHE A 75 -6.27 25.88 19.11
CA PHE A 75 -7.52 25.41 19.67
C PHE A 75 -7.76 26.01 21.06
N VAL A 76 -8.98 26.52 21.28
CA VAL A 76 -9.40 27.11 22.55
C VAL A 76 -10.20 26.06 23.35
N PRO A 77 -9.64 25.51 24.44
CA PRO A 77 -10.29 24.43 25.19
C PRO A 77 -11.53 24.89 25.96
N TYR A 78 -12.41 23.93 26.29
CA TYR A 78 -13.67 24.15 26.99
C TYR A 78 -13.58 23.70 28.45
N TYR A 79 -14.03 24.58 29.36
CA TYR A 79 -14.02 24.40 30.81
C TYR A 79 -15.41 24.65 31.40
N ILE A 80 -15.78 23.86 32.40
CA ILE A 80 -17.02 24.01 33.15
C ILE A 80 -16.70 24.53 34.55
N ALA A 81 -17.41 25.57 34.97
CA ALA A 81 -17.30 26.11 36.32
C ALA A 81 -18.12 25.28 37.31
N ASP A 82 -17.45 24.76 38.34
CA ASP A 82 -18.06 24.04 39.44
C ASP A 82 -18.59 25.03 40.50
N LEU A 83 -19.88 25.37 40.37
CA LEU A 83 -20.59 26.24 41.30
C LEU A 83 -20.70 25.65 42.72
N SER A 84 -20.49 24.35 42.90
CA SER A 84 -20.54 23.72 44.22
C SER A 84 -19.37 24.17 45.10
N LYS A 85 -18.18 24.39 44.52
CA LYS A 85 -17.00 24.88 45.23
C LYS A 85 -17.21 26.27 45.82
N LYS A 86 -17.82 27.17 45.04
CA LYS A 86 -18.20 28.51 45.52
C LYS A 86 -19.18 28.43 46.70
N LYS A 87 -20.22 27.59 46.58
CA LYS A 87 -21.22 27.41 47.67
C LYS A 87 -20.57 26.83 48.93
N SER A 88 -19.71 25.81 48.78
CA SER A 88 -18.98 25.18 49.87
C SER A 88 -18.01 26.12 50.58
N ALA A 89 -17.31 26.98 49.82
CA ALA A 89 -16.41 27.98 50.39
C ALA A 89 -17.17 29.06 51.17
N LEU A 90 -18.32 29.52 50.64
CA LEU A 90 -19.18 30.49 51.33
C LEU A 90 -19.82 29.89 52.59
N SER A 91 -20.27 28.63 52.56
CA SER A 91 -20.82 27.97 53.75
C SER A 91 -19.75 27.73 54.82
N ALA A 92 -18.54 27.33 54.43
CA ALA A 92 -17.41 27.16 55.35
C ALA A 92 -17.00 28.50 56.01
N LEU A 93 -17.04 29.61 55.25
CA LEU A 93 -16.80 30.96 55.79
C LEU A 93 -17.86 31.38 56.81
N MET A 94 -19.14 31.04 56.57
CA MET A 94 -20.24 31.37 57.46
C MET A 94 -20.25 30.52 58.74
N ALA A 95 -19.80 29.27 58.66
CA ALA A 95 -19.74 28.34 59.79
C ALA A 95 -18.56 28.62 60.74
N ASP A 96 -17.55 29.36 60.30
CA ASP A 96 -16.38 29.68 61.12
C ASP A 96 -16.64 30.84 62.07
N SER A 97 -16.70 30.54 63.37
CA SER A 97 -16.91 31.48 64.46
C SER A 97 -15.67 32.31 64.82
N LEU A 98 -14.48 31.91 64.35
CA LEU A 98 -13.20 32.59 64.64
C LEU A 98 -12.99 33.85 63.80
N ILE A 99 -13.81 34.06 62.77
CA ILE A 99 -13.71 35.20 61.85
C ILE A 99 -14.59 36.35 62.36
N ASP A 100 -14.01 37.53 62.51
CA ASP A 100 -14.74 38.75 62.88
C ASP A 100 -15.65 39.25 61.74
N ARG A 101 -16.63 40.09 62.08
CA ARG A 101 -17.67 40.54 61.15
C ARG A 101 -17.11 41.32 59.95
N GLU A 102 -16.06 42.10 60.16
CA GLU A 102 -15.44 42.92 59.12
C GLU A 102 -14.63 42.06 58.14
N THR A 103 -13.75 41.20 58.65
CA THR A 103 -12.99 40.25 57.82
C THR A 103 -13.91 39.31 57.06
N ARG A 104 -15.01 38.85 57.67
CA ARG A 104 -16.01 38.00 57.01
C ARG A 104 -16.66 38.69 55.81
N TYR A 105 -16.99 39.97 55.92
CA TYR A 105 -17.56 40.75 54.81
C TYR A 105 -16.57 40.86 53.63
N TYR A 106 -15.31 41.16 53.91
CA TYR A 106 -14.28 41.25 52.88
C TYR A 106 -13.99 39.88 52.23
N LEU A 107 -13.88 38.81 53.02
CA LEU A 107 -13.68 37.45 52.50
C LEU A 107 -14.87 36.98 51.65
N GLN A 108 -16.10 37.31 52.03
CA GLN A 108 -17.28 36.98 51.23
C GLN A 108 -17.23 37.62 49.84
N LYS A 109 -16.88 38.91 49.75
CA LYS A 109 -16.69 39.61 48.47
C LYS A 109 -15.51 39.05 47.69
N ALA A 110 -14.41 38.74 48.37
CA ALA A 110 -13.22 38.18 47.75
C ALA A 110 -13.51 36.81 47.12
N ILE A 111 -14.14 35.90 47.86
CA ILE A 111 -14.57 34.58 47.37
C ILE A 111 -15.51 34.73 46.18
N GLN A 112 -16.52 35.60 46.26
CA GLN A 112 -17.44 35.82 45.13
C GLN A 112 -16.72 36.28 43.86
N ASN A 113 -15.72 37.15 43.99
CA ASN A 113 -14.93 37.65 42.87
C ASN A 113 -13.90 36.64 42.34
N ILE A 114 -13.26 35.86 43.23
CA ILE A 114 -12.30 34.80 42.86
C ILE A 114 -13.01 33.72 42.03
N TYR A 115 -14.12 33.18 42.52
CA TYR A 115 -14.88 32.16 41.79
C TYR A 115 -15.62 32.72 40.57
N LYS A 116 -15.80 34.05 40.45
CA LYS A 116 -16.29 34.70 39.21
C LYS A 116 -15.20 34.79 38.14
N LYS A 117 -13.94 34.98 38.54
CA LYS A 117 -12.78 34.96 37.64
C LYS A 117 -12.39 33.54 37.23
N GLY A 118 -12.64 32.56 38.10
CA GLY A 118 -12.33 31.15 37.86
C GLY A 118 -10.96 30.78 38.44
N VAL A 119 -10.90 29.60 39.06
CA VAL A 119 -9.69 29.07 39.71
C VAL A 119 -9.25 27.79 39.02
N ILE A 120 -8.02 27.76 38.51
CA ILE A 120 -7.42 26.59 37.85
C ILE A 120 -6.25 26.03 38.66
N SER A 121 -5.83 24.80 38.36
CA SER A 121 -4.64 24.22 38.98
C SER A 121 -3.35 24.91 38.51
N GLN A 122 -2.28 24.85 39.31
CA GLN A 122 -0.99 25.42 38.92
C GLN A 122 -0.41 24.72 37.68
N ALA A 123 -0.56 23.40 37.57
CA ALA A 123 -0.10 22.63 36.42
C ALA A 123 -0.79 23.07 35.11
N GLU A 124 -2.11 23.28 35.14
CA GLU A 124 -2.85 23.76 33.96
C GLU A 124 -2.46 25.19 33.59
N TYR A 125 -2.22 26.06 34.57
CA TYR A 125 -1.76 27.43 34.31
C TYR A 125 -0.39 27.45 33.63
N ASP A 126 0.54 26.60 34.09
CA ASP A 126 1.87 26.47 33.50
C ASP A 126 1.79 25.89 32.07
N ASP A 127 0.90 24.92 31.84
CA ASP A 127 0.66 24.36 30.51
C ASP A 127 0.06 25.39 29.55
N PHE A 128 -0.85 26.24 30.02
CA PHE A 128 -1.37 27.35 29.22
C PHE A 128 -0.29 28.34 28.81
N GLN A 129 0.68 28.61 29.70
CA GLN A 129 1.82 29.48 29.38
C GLN A 129 2.75 28.84 28.35
N LYS A 130 3.08 27.54 28.50
CA LYS A 130 3.90 26.80 27.53
C LYS A 130 3.24 26.77 26.15
N LEU A 131 1.92 26.57 26.11
CA LEU A 131 1.14 26.55 24.88
C LEU A 131 0.80 27.95 24.34
N GLN A 132 1.17 29.01 25.05
CA GLN A 132 0.86 30.41 24.72
C GLN A 132 -0.65 30.67 24.50
N LEU A 133 -1.50 29.96 25.24
CA LEU A 133 -2.94 30.09 25.15
C LEU A 133 -3.39 31.45 25.69
N LYS A 134 -4.11 32.21 24.87
CA LYS A 134 -4.63 33.54 25.25
C LYS A 134 -6.00 33.46 25.92
N TYR A 135 -6.84 32.51 25.48
CA TYR A 135 -8.23 32.39 25.88
C TYR A 135 -8.60 30.95 26.21
N ILE A 136 -9.61 30.79 27.04
CA ILE A 136 -10.35 29.52 27.26
C ILE A 136 -11.85 29.79 27.17
N ASN A 137 -12.64 28.78 26.82
CA ASN A 137 -14.10 28.87 26.85
C ASN A 137 -14.61 28.36 28.19
N VAL A 138 -15.35 29.16 28.95
CA VAL A 138 -15.90 28.81 30.27
C VAL A 138 -17.42 28.88 30.27
N SER A 139 -18.09 27.93 30.93
CA SER A 139 -19.56 27.92 31.10
C SER A 139 -19.98 27.70 32.55
N ASP A 140 -20.93 28.52 33.02
CA ASP A 140 -21.48 28.52 34.38
C ASP A 140 -22.82 27.74 34.41
N SER A 141 -22.83 26.41 34.26
CA SER A 141 -24.02 25.49 34.35
C SER A 141 -25.25 25.78 33.46
N SER A 142 -25.31 26.94 32.82
CA SER A 142 -26.39 27.49 32.01
C SER A 142 -26.17 27.23 30.51
N ASN A 143 -25.14 26.45 30.17
CA ASN A 143 -24.71 26.13 28.81
C ASN A 143 -24.36 27.37 27.95
N ILE A 144 -24.06 28.51 28.59
CA ILE A 144 -23.61 29.73 27.93
C ILE A 144 -22.09 29.80 28.02
N TRP A 145 -21.42 29.69 26.86
CA TRP A 145 -19.96 29.69 26.75
C TRP A 145 -19.42 31.11 26.57
N ARG A 146 -18.48 31.51 27.42
CA ARG A 146 -17.81 32.81 27.35
C ARG A 146 -16.32 32.62 27.17
N LYS A 147 -15.69 33.42 26.31
CA LYS A 147 -14.23 33.48 26.20
C LYS A 147 -13.67 34.26 27.38
N VAL A 148 -12.79 33.62 28.14
CA VAL A 148 -12.09 34.19 29.30
C VAL A 148 -10.60 34.23 29.00
N GLU A 149 -9.95 35.34 29.30
CA GLU A 149 -8.50 35.47 29.14
C GLU A 149 -7.76 34.67 30.20
N VAL A 150 -6.74 33.91 29.79
CA VAL A 150 -5.93 33.10 30.71
C VAL A 150 -5.28 33.96 31.81
N LYS A 151 -4.86 35.20 31.47
CA LYS A 151 -4.29 36.16 32.42
C LYS A 151 -5.24 36.59 33.53
N SER A 152 -6.55 36.45 33.32
CA SER A 152 -7.57 36.84 34.30
C SER A 152 -7.91 35.72 35.30
N LEU A 153 -7.47 34.49 35.00
CA LEU A 153 -7.66 33.31 35.85
C LEU A 153 -6.72 33.37 37.05
N LEU A 154 -7.13 32.70 38.13
CA LEU A 154 -6.35 32.63 39.36
C LEU A 154 -5.95 31.17 39.65
N THR A 155 -4.73 30.96 40.11
CA THR A 155 -4.33 29.74 40.83
C THR A 155 -4.61 29.90 42.33
N PRO A 156 -4.73 28.83 43.13
CA PRO A 156 -4.98 28.93 44.57
C PRO A 156 -4.01 29.87 45.29
N SER A 157 -2.73 29.84 44.94
CA SER A 157 -1.70 30.73 45.49
C SER A 157 -1.91 32.19 45.06
N SER A 158 -2.15 32.44 43.76
CA SER A 158 -2.38 33.80 43.25
C SER A 158 -3.69 34.41 43.78
N ALA A 159 -4.69 33.59 44.07
CA ALA A 159 -5.96 34.01 44.64
C ALA A 159 -5.78 34.51 46.08
N ILE A 160 -4.93 33.89 46.90
CA ILE A 160 -4.60 34.38 48.24
C ILE A 160 -3.91 35.76 48.15
N ASN A 161 -2.96 35.92 47.23
CA ASN A 161 -2.30 37.21 46.97
C ASN A 161 -3.29 38.28 46.45
N TYR A 162 -4.31 37.86 45.69
CA TYR A 162 -5.39 38.75 45.26
C TYR A 162 -6.24 39.25 46.44
N ILE A 163 -6.47 38.41 47.46
CA ILE A 163 -7.19 38.81 48.68
C ILE A 163 -6.41 39.87 49.45
N SER A 164 -5.11 39.65 49.70
CA SER A 164 -4.28 40.57 50.48
C SER A 164 -4.01 41.93 49.80
N SER A 165 -3.95 41.94 48.47
CA SER A 165 -3.72 43.17 47.69
C SER A 165 -4.96 44.01 47.45
N THR A 166 -6.15 43.39 47.40
CA THR A 166 -7.41 44.05 47.03
C THR A 166 -8.24 44.46 48.25
N TYR A 167 -8.08 43.76 49.38
CA TYR A 167 -8.86 43.97 50.59
C TYR A 167 -7.94 44.28 51.78
N PRO A 168 -8.41 45.03 52.80
CA PRO A 168 -7.59 45.40 53.95
C PRO A 168 -7.43 44.24 54.95
N ILE A 169 -6.84 43.12 54.50
CA ILE A 169 -6.55 41.94 55.31
C ILE A 169 -5.05 41.64 55.21
N SER A 170 -4.34 41.62 56.34
CA SER A 170 -2.90 41.31 56.36
C SER A 170 -2.64 39.86 55.99
N THR A 171 -1.50 39.59 55.35
CA THR A 171 -1.05 38.23 54.98
C THR A 171 -0.96 37.30 56.19
N SER A 172 -0.42 37.80 57.31
CA SER A 172 -0.36 37.08 58.60
C SER A 172 -1.72 36.62 59.13
N ARG A 173 -2.79 37.38 58.82
CA ARG A 173 -4.17 37.06 59.23
C ARG A 173 -4.85 36.07 58.27
N LEU A 174 -4.45 36.06 57.00
CA LEU A 174 -4.90 35.03 56.04
C LEU A 174 -4.30 33.66 56.37
N ASP A 175 -3.04 33.64 56.81
CA ASP A 175 -2.33 32.43 57.20
C ASP A 175 -2.90 31.85 58.51
N SER A 176 -3.15 32.69 59.52
CA SER A 176 -3.73 32.24 60.80
C SER A 176 -5.16 31.71 60.66
N LEU A 177 -5.92 32.22 59.68
CA LEU A 177 -7.29 31.78 59.36
C LEU A 177 -7.33 30.59 58.39
N ASN A 178 -6.16 30.10 57.96
CA ASN A 178 -6.00 29.02 56.98
C ASN A 178 -6.93 29.19 55.76
N VAL A 179 -6.90 30.38 55.15
CA VAL A 179 -7.79 30.76 54.03
C VAL A 179 -7.56 29.90 52.78
N SER A 180 -6.43 29.18 52.72
CA SER A 180 -6.12 28.20 51.67
C SER A 180 -7.24 27.16 51.47
N ARG A 181 -7.93 26.75 52.54
CA ARG A 181 -9.05 25.78 52.46
C ARG A 181 -10.29 26.30 51.74
N LEU A 182 -10.42 27.63 51.61
CA LEU A 182 -11.57 28.30 50.99
C LEU A 182 -11.38 28.52 49.48
N VAL A 183 -10.16 28.34 48.98
CA VAL A 183 -9.78 28.54 47.58
C VAL A 183 -9.41 27.20 46.95
N GLY A 184 -10.38 26.56 46.30
CA GLY A 184 -10.19 25.34 45.53
C GLY A 184 -10.27 25.58 44.03
N VAL A 185 -9.71 24.65 43.25
CA VAL A 185 -9.91 24.59 41.79
C VAL A 185 -11.41 24.52 41.50
N SER A 186 -11.88 25.42 40.64
CA SER A 186 -13.30 25.57 40.29
C SER A 186 -13.58 25.43 38.80
N LEU A 187 -12.56 25.44 37.94
CA LEU A 187 -12.72 25.16 36.53
C LEU A 187 -12.20 23.76 36.24
N ASN A 188 -13.06 22.92 35.67
CA ASN A 188 -12.70 21.57 35.22
C ASN A 188 -12.80 21.49 33.69
N VAL A 189 -11.88 20.76 33.06
CA VAL A 189 -11.90 20.55 31.60
C VAL A 189 -13.14 19.75 31.19
N ASP A 190 -13.89 20.26 30.23
CA ASP A 190 -14.88 19.47 29.48
C ASP A 190 -14.18 18.80 28.30
N LYS A 191 -13.63 17.61 28.56
CA LYS A 191 -12.93 16.81 27.53
C LYS A 191 -13.87 16.45 26.38
N ASN A 192 -15.11 16.07 26.68
CA ASN A 192 -16.08 15.66 25.67
C ASN A 192 -16.38 16.80 24.69
N LYS A 193 -16.65 18.01 25.20
CA LYS A 193 -16.95 19.17 24.34
C LYS A 193 -15.71 19.65 23.60
N SER A 194 -14.55 19.65 24.25
CA SER A 194 -13.28 20.01 23.64
C SER A 194 -12.93 19.08 22.48
N ASP A 195 -12.99 17.77 22.70
CA ASP A 195 -12.65 16.75 21.70
C ASP A 195 -13.66 16.74 20.55
N MET A 196 -14.96 16.89 20.85
CA MET A 196 -16.00 17.01 19.83
C MET A 196 -15.75 18.21 18.91
N THR A 197 -15.52 19.39 19.49
CA THR A 197 -15.29 20.63 18.73
C THR A 197 -13.98 20.57 17.94
N LEU A 198 -12.92 20.02 18.55
CA LEU A 198 -11.64 19.81 17.86
C LEU A 198 -11.82 18.87 16.66
N ASN A 199 -12.53 17.76 16.83
CA ASN A 199 -12.79 16.80 15.75
C ASN A 199 -13.65 17.41 14.64
N GLU A 200 -14.64 18.25 14.97
CA GLU A 200 -15.42 19.00 13.98
C GLU A 200 -14.53 19.96 13.16
N LEU A 201 -13.65 20.71 13.83
CA LEU A 201 -12.69 21.58 13.16
C LEU A 201 -11.74 20.80 12.25
N LEU A 202 -11.22 19.66 12.72
CA LEU A 202 -10.33 18.79 11.93
C LEU A 202 -11.04 18.15 10.73
N LYS A 203 -12.35 17.86 10.83
CA LYS A 203 -13.17 17.36 9.72
C LYS A 203 -13.52 18.45 8.70
N SER A 204 -13.58 19.71 9.12
CA SER A 204 -13.88 20.84 8.25
C SER A 204 -12.73 21.27 7.33
N ILE A 205 -11.53 20.68 7.49
CA ILE A 205 -10.38 20.98 6.65
C ILE A 205 -10.68 20.59 5.20
N PRO A 206 -10.67 21.55 4.24
CA PRO A 206 -10.91 21.23 2.84
C PRO A 206 -9.75 20.40 2.28
N LEU A 207 -10.11 19.32 1.57
CA LEU A 207 -9.16 18.38 0.96
C LEU A 207 -8.48 18.95 -0.30
N SER A 208 -9.02 20.03 -0.86
CA SER A 208 -8.52 20.70 -2.05
C SER A 208 -8.14 22.16 -1.76
N SER A 209 -7.14 22.66 -2.48
CA SER A 209 -6.69 24.06 -2.43
C SER A 209 -7.37 24.96 -3.46
N GLY A 210 -8.01 24.37 -4.49
CA GLY A 210 -8.64 25.09 -5.59
C GLY A 210 -9.18 24.13 -6.66
N MET A 211 -9.62 24.69 -7.79
CA MET A 211 -10.11 23.97 -8.96
C MET A 211 -9.36 24.45 -10.20
N VAL A 212 -9.00 23.52 -11.09
CA VAL A 212 -8.51 23.79 -12.44
C VAL A 212 -9.68 23.63 -13.41
N GLN A 213 -9.84 24.57 -14.33
CA GLN A 213 -10.95 24.58 -15.28
C GLN A 213 -10.58 23.86 -16.59
N ALA A 214 -11.57 23.25 -17.24
CA ALA A 214 -11.42 22.65 -18.55
C ALA A 214 -10.86 23.67 -19.56
N GLY A 215 -9.85 23.26 -20.33
CA GLY A 215 -9.14 24.10 -21.30
C GLY A 215 -7.97 24.90 -20.71
N GLU A 216 -7.77 24.91 -19.39
CA GLU A 216 -6.66 25.61 -18.75
C GLU A 216 -5.31 24.96 -19.13
N ARG A 217 -4.30 25.78 -19.44
CA ARG A 217 -2.94 25.32 -19.77
C ARG A 217 -2.21 24.88 -18.50
N ILE A 218 -1.78 23.62 -18.45
CA ILE A 218 -1.07 23.05 -17.29
C ILE A 218 0.44 23.18 -17.49
N ILE A 219 0.96 22.61 -18.58
CA ILE A 219 2.41 22.58 -18.87
C ILE A 219 2.68 22.32 -20.35
N ASP A 220 3.75 22.90 -20.87
CA ASP A 220 4.16 22.78 -22.27
C ASP A 220 5.49 22.04 -22.43
N LYS A 221 5.76 21.56 -23.65
CA LYS A 221 6.96 20.78 -23.95
C LYS A 221 8.23 21.60 -23.67
N GLY A 222 9.13 21.03 -22.88
CA GLY A 222 10.40 21.66 -22.49
C GLY A 222 10.30 22.56 -21.25
N GLU A 223 9.10 22.83 -20.70
CA GLU A 223 8.96 23.53 -19.44
C GLU A 223 9.41 22.65 -18.26
N ILE A 224 10.04 23.25 -17.25
CA ILE A 224 10.45 22.53 -16.04
C ILE A 224 9.22 22.34 -15.14
N VAL A 225 8.94 21.11 -14.74
CA VAL A 225 7.82 20.78 -13.85
C VAL A 225 8.07 21.39 -12.47
N LYS A 226 7.36 22.47 -12.13
CA LYS A 226 7.40 23.11 -10.80
C LYS A 226 6.60 22.30 -9.77
N TYR A 227 6.81 22.56 -8.49
CA TYR A 227 6.09 21.89 -7.40
C TYR A 227 4.55 22.02 -7.54
N GLU A 228 4.04 23.22 -7.77
CA GLU A 228 2.59 23.46 -7.97
C GLU A 228 2.03 22.74 -9.21
N GLN A 229 2.80 22.71 -10.30
CA GLN A 229 2.42 21.95 -11.51
C GLN A 229 2.41 20.45 -11.24
N GLY A 230 3.39 19.93 -10.49
CA GLY A 230 3.40 18.55 -10.03
C GLY A 230 2.14 18.19 -9.24
N LYS A 231 1.70 19.06 -8.33
CA LYS A 231 0.47 18.88 -7.55
C LYS A 231 -0.79 18.86 -8.43
N ILE A 232 -0.86 19.73 -9.45
CA ILE A 232 -1.95 19.74 -10.44
C ILE A 232 -1.93 18.45 -11.26
N LEU A 233 -0.77 18.01 -11.72
CA LEU A 233 -0.61 16.76 -12.48
C LEU A 233 -0.98 15.53 -11.65
N ASP A 234 -0.60 15.49 -10.36
CA ASP A 234 -0.95 14.39 -9.44
C ASP A 234 -2.47 14.34 -9.23
N SER A 235 -3.09 15.52 -9.08
CA SER A 235 -4.53 15.65 -8.93
C SER A 235 -5.28 15.22 -10.19
N LEU A 236 -4.77 15.61 -11.36
CA LEU A 236 -5.30 15.20 -12.66
C LEU A 236 -5.18 13.68 -12.85
N ALA A 237 -4.03 13.09 -12.54
CA ALA A 237 -3.81 11.64 -12.61
C ALA A 237 -4.80 10.89 -11.71
N LYS A 238 -5.01 11.39 -10.49
CA LYS A 238 -5.97 10.83 -9.54
C LYS A 238 -7.41 10.91 -10.08
N GLU A 239 -7.81 12.04 -10.66
CA GLU A 239 -9.16 12.20 -11.22
C GLU A 239 -9.40 11.35 -12.46
N TYR A 240 -8.39 11.19 -13.31
CA TYR A 240 -8.44 10.19 -14.38
C TYR A 240 -8.65 8.78 -13.83
N SER A 241 -7.97 8.41 -12.74
CA SER A 241 -8.14 7.08 -12.14
C SER A 241 -9.52 6.85 -11.51
N GLN A 242 -10.17 7.89 -10.98
CA GLN A 242 -11.41 7.80 -10.21
C GLN A 242 -12.67 8.12 -11.02
N ASN A 243 -12.60 9.07 -11.95
CA ASN A 243 -13.75 9.71 -12.59
C ASN A 243 -13.58 9.86 -14.12
N ALA A 244 -12.70 9.08 -14.78
CA ALA A 244 -12.43 9.19 -16.21
C ALA A 244 -13.73 9.27 -17.07
N PRO A 245 -13.79 10.18 -18.07
CA PRO A 245 -14.91 10.23 -18.99
C PRO A 245 -15.11 8.89 -19.71
N ASP A 246 -16.27 8.28 -19.49
CA ASP A 246 -16.66 6.93 -19.90
C ASP A 246 -16.53 6.62 -21.41
N LYS A 247 -16.37 7.67 -22.25
CA LYS A 247 -16.23 7.56 -23.71
C LYS A 247 -14.81 7.26 -24.19
N ASP A 248 -13.76 7.79 -23.54
CA ASP A 248 -12.37 7.56 -23.99
C ASP A 248 -11.85 6.18 -23.58
N ASN A 249 -12.34 5.63 -22.46
CA ASN A 249 -11.85 4.35 -21.94
C ASN A 249 -12.33 3.12 -22.75
N ARG A 250 -13.41 3.23 -23.53
CA ARG A 250 -13.92 2.09 -24.33
C ARG A 250 -13.00 1.71 -25.47
N LEU A 251 -12.43 2.69 -26.18
CA LEU A 251 -11.49 2.42 -27.27
C LEU A 251 -10.17 1.81 -26.74
N VAL A 252 -9.66 2.34 -25.63
CA VAL A 252 -8.48 1.79 -24.94
C VAL A 252 -8.74 0.35 -24.50
N SER A 253 -9.90 0.07 -23.88
CA SER A 253 -10.28 -1.29 -23.47
C SER A 253 -10.37 -2.25 -24.66
N ILE A 254 -10.91 -1.82 -25.80
CA ILE A 254 -10.99 -2.65 -27.01
C ILE A 254 -9.58 -2.91 -27.56
N ALA A 255 -8.70 -1.90 -27.56
CA ALA A 255 -7.32 -2.04 -27.99
C ALA A 255 -6.55 -3.02 -27.10
N ASP A 256 -6.71 -2.96 -25.77
CA ASP A 256 -6.09 -3.89 -24.83
C ASP A 256 -6.53 -5.33 -25.09
N ILE A 257 -7.84 -5.57 -25.26
CA ILE A 257 -8.37 -6.90 -25.59
C ILE A 257 -7.76 -7.41 -26.90
N PHE A 258 -7.69 -6.56 -27.92
CA PHE A 258 -7.12 -6.92 -29.21
C PHE A 258 -5.63 -7.23 -29.12
N MET A 259 -4.88 -6.45 -28.33
CA MET A 259 -3.44 -6.64 -28.14
C MET A 259 -3.14 -7.93 -27.35
N ILE A 260 -3.90 -8.24 -26.31
CA ILE A 260 -3.81 -9.52 -25.59
C ILE A 260 -4.13 -10.68 -26.53
N ALA A 261 -5.22 -10.57 -27.31
CA ALA A 261 -5.60 -11.59 -28.27
C ALA A 261 -4.50 -11.81 -29.32
N ALA A 262 -3.90 -10.73 -29.83
CA ALA A 262 -2.81 -10.80 -30.79
C ALA A 262 -1.59 -11.54 -30.20
N LEU A 263 -1.16 -11.20 -28.98
CA LEU A 263 -0.05 -11.90 -28.31
C LEU A 263 -0.35 -13.38 -28.05
N LEU A 264 -1.55 -13.71 -27.57
CA LEU A 264 -1.95 -15.12 -27.40
C LEU A 264 -2.06 -15.85 -28.75
N SER A 265 -2.45 -15.15 -29.82
CA SER A 265 -2.51 -15.75 -31.15
C SER A 265 -1.12 -16.20 -31.64
N LEU A 266 -0.06 -15.46 -31.31
CA LEU A 266 1.32 -15.86 -31.61
C LEU A 266 1.69 -17.18 -30.91
N PHE A 267 1.23 -17.39 -29.67
CA PHE A 267 1.38 -18.67 -28.98
C PHE A 267 0.61 -19.80 -29.68
N VAL A 268 -0.63 -19.55 -30.09
CA VAL A 268 -1.43 -20.55 -30.83
C VAL A 268 -0.74 -20.91 -32.15
N VAL A 269 -0.27 -19.92 -32.90
CA VAL A 269 0.48 -20.12 -34.15
C VAL A 269 1.75 -20.94 -33.90
N TYR A 270 2.49 -20.64 -32.84
CA TYR A 270 3.67 -21.40 -32.44
C TYR A 270 3.34 -22.88 -32.20
N VAL A 271 2.30 -23.18 -31.42
CA VAL A 271 1.90 -24.55 -31.11
C VAL A 271 1.47 -25.30 -32.38
N VAL A 272 0.69 -24.65 -33.25
CA VAL A 272 0.18 -25.27 -34.49
C VAL A 272 1.31 -25.57 -35.48
N LEU A 273 2.28 -24.67 -35.63
CA LEU A 273 3.36 -24.82 -36.61
C LEU A 273 4.50 -25.70 -36.13
N PHE A 274 4.94 -25.53 -34.88
CA PHE A 274 6.17 -26.16 -34.38
C PHE A 274 5.94 -27.34 -33.44
N ARG A 275 4.75 -27.46 -32.85
CA ARG A 275 4.44 -28.48 -31.83
C ARG A 275 3.04 -29.10 -32.00
N PRO A 276 2.68 -29.68 -33.17
CA PRO A 276 1.37 -30.27 -33.37
C PRO A 276 1.06 -31.44 -32.40
N GLU A 277 2.10 -32.14 -31.93
CA GLU A 277 2.01 -33.21 -30.92
C GLU A 277 1.48 -32.72 -29.56
N PHE A 278 1.62 -31.41 -29.28
CA PHE A 278 1.17 -30.76 -28.06
C PHE A 278 -0.30 -30.36 -28.08
N ILE A 279 -1.00 -30.51 -29.22
CA ILE A 279 -2.42 -30.20 -29.37
C ILE A 279 -3.27 -31.31 -28.70
N ARG A 280 -3.09 -31.45 -27.39
CA ARG A 280 -3.90 -32.27 -26.48
C ARG A 280 -4.56 -31.33 -25.49
N LEU A 281 -5.85 -31.54 -25.21
CA LEU A 281 -6.64 -30.66 -24.34
C LEU A 281 -5.98 -30.49 -22.96
N LYS A 282 -5.41 -31.57 -22.43
CA LYS A 282 -4.69 -31.60 -21.15
C LYS A 282 -3.46 -30.69 -21.12
N ASN A 283 -2.66 -30.69 -22.19
CA ASN A 283 -1.45 -29.85 -22.30
C ASN A 283 -1.83 -28.38 -22.45
N ALA A 284 -2.83 -28.09 -23.30
CA ALA A 284 -3.33 -26.73 -23.48
C ALA A 284 -3.93 -26.17 -22.17
N ALA A 285 -4.74 -26.98 -21.46
CA ALA A 285 -5.30 -26.59 -20.16
C ALA A 285 -4.21 -26.32 -19.12
N PHE A 286 -3.15 -27.13 -19.08
CA PHE A 286 -2.02 -26.90 -18.20
C PHE A 286 -1.30 -25.57 -18.49
N ILE A 287 -0.99 -25.30 -19.75
CA ILE A 287 -0.29 -24.06 -20.13
C ILE A 287 -1.17 -22.82 -19.84
N ILE A 288 -2.46 -22.88 -20.19
CA ILE A 288 -3.40 -21.80 -19.89
C ILE A 288 -3.52 -21.59 -18.38
N LEU A 289 -3.58 -22.66 -17.58
CA LEU A 289 -3.59 -22.56 -16.12
C LEU A 289 -2.32 -21.86 -15.59
N MET A 290 -1.15 -22.22 -16.11
CA MET A 290 0.12 -21.58 -15.73
C MET A 290 0.12 -20.08 -16.06
N ILE A 291 -0.32 -19.72 -17.27
CA ILE A 291 -0.47 -18.33 -17.71
C ILE A 291 -1.40 -17.57 -16.76
N LEU A 292 -2.58 -18.12 -16.44
CA LEU A 292 -3.56 -17.48 -15.56
C LEU A 292 -3.08 -17.34 -14.12
N ILE A 293 -2.32 -18.31 -13.59
CA ILE A 293 -1.75 -18.22 -12.23
C ILE A 293 -0.74 -17.08 -12.15
N VAL A 294 0.17 -16.98 -13.11
CA VAL A 294 1.20 -15.92 -13.12
C VAL A 294 0.58 -14.55 -13.36
N ILE A 295 -0.33 -14.44 -14.33
CA ILE A 295 -1.04 -13.18 -14.61
C ILE A 295 -1.91 -12.78 -13.41
N GLY A 296 -2.55 -13.73 -12.73
CA GLY A 296 -3.30 -13.45 -11.52
C GLY A 296 -2.44 -12.95 -10.37
N ALA A 297 -1.27 -13.56 -10.17
CA ALA A 297 -0.30 -13.06 -9.20
C ALA A 297 0.19 -11.64 -9.55
N ALA A 298 0.50 -11.38 -10.83
CA ALA A 298 0.87 -10.06 -11.33
C ALA A 298 -0.22 -9.02 -11.08
N SER A 299 -1.46 -9.34 -11.42
CA SER A 299 -2.62 -8.48 -11.16
C SER A 299 -2.79 -8.16 -9.66
N LEU A 300 -2.67 -9.16 -8.77
CA LEU A 300 -2.81 -8.94 -7.33
C LEU A 300 -1.73 -8.00 -6.79
N ILE A 301 -0.47 -8.18 -7.21
CA ILE A 301 0.63 -7.32 -6.78
C ILE A 301 0.44 -5.91 -7.34
N MET A 302 0.09 -5.76 -8.63
CA MET A 302 -0.15 -4.45 -9.23
C MET A 302 -1.28 -3.65 -8.57
N ASN A 303 -2.32 -4.32 -8.09
CA ASN A 303 -3.41 -3.65 -7.37
C ASN A 303 -3.00 -3.19 -5.96
N TYR A 304 -2.01 -3.84 -5.34
CA TYR A 304 -1.50 -3.46 -4.02
C TYR A 304 -0.40 -2.40 -4.12
N ASP A 305 0.63 -2.68 -4.92
CA ASP A 305 1.76 -1.79 -5.17
C ASP A 305 2.40 -2.10 -6.54
N PRO A 306 2.20 -1.25 -7.58
CA PRO A 306 2.78 -1.43 -8.90
C PRO A 306 4.30 -1.52 -8.94
N ASP A 307 5.00 -0.89 -7.99
CA ASP A 307 6.47 -0.87 -7.95
C ASP A 307 7.04 -2.23 -7.48
N MET A 308 6.20 -3.09 -6.88
CA MET A 308 6.58 -4.42 -6.38
C MET A 308 6.37 -5.55 -7.40
N ILE A 309 6.05 -5.24 -8.66
CA ILE A 309 5.72 -6.25 -9.67
C ILE A 309 6.81 -7.31 -9.88
N ASP A 310 8.08 -6.94 -9.70
CA ASP A 310 9.22 -7.85 -9.82
C ASP A 310 9.30 -8.90 -8.71
N LEU A 311 8.43 -8.81 -7.69
CA LEU A 311 8.25 -9.86 -6.69
C LEU A 311 7.60 -11.11 -7.28
N VAL A 312 6.80 -10.99 -8.34
CA VAL A 312 6.18 -12.15 -9.00
C VAL A 312 7.26 -13.02 -9.65
N PRO A 313 7.33 -14.32 -9.33
CA PRO A 313 8.36 -15.20 -9.90
C PRO A 313 7.98 -15.64 -11.32
N PHE A 314 8.05 -14.75 -12.32
CA PHE A 314 7.73 -15.05 -13.73
C PHE A 314 8.59 -16.19 -14.31
N THR A 315 9.83 -16.32 -13.83
CA THR A 315 10.75 -17.40 -14.23
C THR A 315 10.32 -18.77 -13.70
N LEU A 316 9.56 -18.83 -12.59
CA LEU A 316 9.06 -20.09 -12.03
C LEU A 316 8.18 -20.85 -13.01
N MET A 317 7.31 -20.14 -13.73
CA MET A 317 6.48 -20.74 -14.77
C MET A 317 7.33 -21.31 -15.90
N ALA A 318 8.36 -20.60 -16.35
CA ALA A 318 9.27 -21.09 -17.39
C ALA A 318 9.96 -22.39 -16.94
N ILE A 319 10.39 -22.46 -15.67
CA ILE A 319 11.00 -23.66 -15.07
C ILE A 319 10.00 -24.83 -15.08
N ILE A 320 8.77 -24.61 -14.62
CA ILE A 320 7.75 -25.67 -14.55
C ILE A 320 7.41 -26.19 -15.96
N ILE A 321 7.21 -25.30 -16.93
CA ILE A 321 6.93 -25.70 -18.31
C ILE A 321 8.13 -26.44 -18.92
N ARG A 322 9.37 -26.01 -18.64
CA ARG A 322 10.59 -26.68 -19.12
C ARG A 322 10.69 -28.13 -18.68
N ILE A 323 10.22 -28.45 -17.47
CA ILE A 323 10.30 -29.78 -16.86
C ILE A 323 9.29 -30.74 -17.45
N PHE A 324 8.04 -30.31 -17.61
CA PHE A 324 6.99 -31.17 -18.15
C PHE A 324 7.00 -31.24 -19.68
N PHE A 325 7.65 -30.27 -20.32
CA PHE A 325 7.71 -30.15 -21.76
C PHE A 325 9.15 -29.90 -22.23
N ASP A 326 9.36 -28.87 -23.07
CA ASP A 326 10.65 -28.55 -23.66
C ASP A 326 11.01 -27.08 -23.45
N GLY A 327 12.32 -26.78 -23.50
CA GLY A 327 12.82 -25.43 -23.27
C GLY A 327 12.36 -24.40 -24.30
N ARG A 328 12.08 -24.80 -25.54
CA ARG A 328 11.59 -23.86 -26.56
C ARG A 328 10.18 -23.41 -26.24
N THR A 329 9.29 -24.34 -25.89
CA THR A 329 7.92 -24.03 -25.45
C THR A 329 7.93 -23.19 -24.19
N ALA A 330 8.78 -23.53 -23.20
CA ALA A 330 8.91 -22.77 -21.96
C ALA A 330 9.28 -21.30 -22.19
N LEU A 331 10.30 -21.04 -23.03
CA LEU A 331 10.70 -19.67 -23.37
C LEU A 331 9.61 -18.93 -24.15
N PHE A 332 8.95 -19.60 -25.09
CA PHE A 332 7.91 -18.96 -25.88
C PHE A 332 6.73 -18.53 -25.01
N VAL A 333 6.24 -19.41 -24.12
CA VAL A 333 5.17 -19.08 -23.17
C VAL A 333 5.60 -17.96 -22.22
N HIS A 334 6.81 -18.06 -21.66
CA HIS A 334 7.34 -17.03 -20.77
C HIS A 334 7.40 -15.66 -21.45
N ASN A 335 7.94 -15.57 -22.67
CA ASN A 335 8.04 -14.32 -23.41
C ASN A 335 6.66 -13.72 -23.71
N ILE A 336 5.68 -14.55 -24.10
CA ILE A 336 4.31 -14.07 -24.34
C ILE A 336 3.69 -13.52 -23.05
N VAL A 337 3.87 -14.20 -21.90
CA VAL A 337 3.35 -13.71 -20.62
C VAL A 337 4.05 -12.41 -20.19
N VAL A 338 5.37 -12.32 -20.32
CA VAL A 338 6.13 -11.09 -20.02
C VAL A 338 5.65 -9.94 -20.90
N LEU A 339 5.43 -10.18 -22.21
CA LEU A 339 4.91 -9.16 -23.11
C LEU A 339 3.49 -8.72 -22.72
N ILE A 340 2.59 -9.66 -22.39
CA ILE A 340 1.23 -9.34 -21.92
C ILE A 340 1.28 -8.49 -20.65
N VAL A 341 2.11 -8.87 -19.67
CA VAL A 341 2.22 -8.12 -18.40
C VAL A 341 2.87 -6.76 -18.62
N ALA A 342 3.86 -6.66 -19.51
CA ALA A 342 4.49 -5.40 -19.89
C ALA A 342 3.49 -4.39 -20.46
N LEU A 343 2.38 -4.86 -21.05
CA LEU A 343 1.27 -4.00 -21.47
C LEU A 343 0.56 -3.32 -20.30
N PHE A 344 0.82 -3.64 -19.03
CA PHE A 344 0.13 -3.03 -17.88
C PHE A 344 1.09 -2.42 -16.84
N VAL A 345 2.37 -2.78 -16.86
CA VAL A 345 3.37 -2.30 -15.90
C VAL A 345 3.78 -0.84 -16.14
N PRO A 346 4.06 -0.03 -15.10
CA PRO A 346 4.45 1.37 -15.25
C PRO A 346 5.71 1.57 -16.08
N SER A 347 6.71 0.68 -15.99
CA SER A 347 7.97 0.76 -16.76
C SER A 347 8.15 -0.48 -17.66
N PRO A 348 7.48 -0.53 -18.83
CA PRO A 348 7.53 -1.70 -19.71
C PRO A 348 8.93 -2.04 -20.20
N PHE A 349 9.76 -1.02 -20.48
CA PHE A 349 11.12 -1.21 -20.98
C PHE A 349 12.02 -1.94 -19.97
N ILE A 350 12.10 -1.43 -18.74
CA ILE A 350 12.90 -2.04 -17.67
C ILE A 350 12.37 -3.45 -17.37
N PHE A 351 11.05 -3.60 -17.29
CA PHE A 351 10.41 -4.89 -17.05
C PHE A 351 10.77 -5.96 -18.11
N ILE A 352 10.64 -5.62 -19.40
CA ILE A 352 11.00 -6.53 -20.50
C ILE A 352 12.49 -6.89 -20.46
N MET A 353 13.36 -5.88 -20.27
CA MET A 353 14.81 -6.09 -20.21
C MET A 353 15.21 -6.97 -19.04
N LEU A 354 14.49 -6.91 -17.92
CA LEU A 354 14.76 -7.70 -16.74
C LEU A 354 14.29 -9.15 -16.89
N HIS A 355 13.03 -9.35 -17.29
CA HIS A 355 12.40 -10.68 -17.27
C HIS A 355 12.77 -11.57 -18.46
N ILE A 356 12.90 -11.04 -19.68
CA ILE A 356 13.23 -11.88 -20.86
C ILE A 356 14.59 -12.59 -20.68
N PRO A 357 15.69 -11.90 -20.36
CA PRO A 357 16.99 -12.55 -20.16
C PRO A 357 17.01 -13.48 -18.96
N ALA A 358 16.30 -13.13 -17.88
CA ALA A 358 16.17 -14.01 -16.73
C ALA A 358 15.43 -15.31 -17.07
N GLY A 359 14.37 -15.24 -17.89
CA GLY A 359 13.70 -16.41 -18.45
C GLY A 359 14.64 -17.28 -19.28
N MET A 360 15.47 -16.67 -20.13
CA MET A 360 16.50 -17.37 -20.90
C MET A 360 17.49 -18.10 -20.00
N ILE A 361 17.98 -17.46 -18.94
CA ILE A 361 18.92 -18.05 -17.99
C ILE A 361 18.24 -19.16 -17.18
N ALA A 362 17.01 -18.96 -16.73
CA ALA A 362 16.22 -19.97 -16.01
C ALA A 362 16.10 -21.27 -16.83
N VAL A 363 15.68 -21.16 -18.09
CA VAL A 363 15.48 -22.33 -18.96
C VAL A 363 16.82 -22.96 -19.36
N SER A 364 17.87 -22.16 -19.59
CA SER A 364 19.18 -22.66 -20.04
C SER A 364 19.96 -23.37 -18.93
N THR A 365 19.82 -22.92 -17.69
CA THR A 365 20.51 -23.51 -16.53
C THR A 365 19.91 -24.86 -16.14
N LEU A 366 18.63 -25.08 -16.47
CA LEU A 366 17.86 -26.27 -16.11
C LEU A 366 17.76 -27.25 -17.29
N LYS A 367 18.92 -27.74 -17.75
CA LYS A 367 18.99 -28.67 -18.90
C LYS A 367 18.31 -30.00 -18.59
N GLN A 368 18.51 -30.57 -17.40
CA GLN A 368 17.86 -31.76 -16.83
C GLN A 368 17.82 -31.61 -15.30
N LEU A 369 16.67 -31.85 -14.67
CA LEU A 369 16.48 -31.67 -13.21
C LEU A 369 16.72 -32.97 -12.45
N THR A 370 17.98 -33.42 -12.44
CA THR A 370 18.39 -34.64 -11.74
C THR A 370 18.78 -34.38 -10.29
N HIS A 371 19.20 -33.16 -9.94
CA HIS A 371 19.68 -32.83 -8.60
C HIS A 371 19.11 -31.52 -8.05
N ARG A 372 18.75 -31.51 -6.76
CA ARG A 372 18.22 -30.34 -6.03
C ARG A 372 19.15 -29.12 -6.09
N ALA A 373 20.47 -29.35 -6.16
CA ALA A 373 21.48 -28.29 -6.26
C ALA A 373 21.37 -27.47 -7.56
N GLN A 374 20.79 -28.00 -8.64
CA GLN A 374 20.63 -27.28 -9.90
C GLN A 374 19.60 -26.14 -9.78
N LEU A 375 18.53 -26.32 -8.98
CA LEU A 375 17.57 -25.25 -8.71
C LEU A 375 18.21 -24.08 -7.96
N VAL A 376 19.04 -24.37 -6.95
CA VAL A 376 19.76 -23.34 -6.19
C VAL A 376 20.72 -22.56 -7.09
N ARG A 377 21.45 -23.25 -7.98
CA ARG A 377 22.32 -22.59 -8.96
C ARG A 377 21.52 -21.71 -9.93
N SER A 378 20.39 -22.21 -10.42
CA SER A 378 19.49 -21.44 -11.30
C SER A 378 18.96 -20.18 -10.59
N ALA A 379 18.49 -20.31 -9.35
CA ALA A 379 18.03 -19.18 -8.54
C ALA A 379 19.11 -18.12 -8.34
N LEU A 380 20.35 -18.54 -8.03
CA LEU A 380 21.49 -17.63 -7.90
C LEU A 380 21.83 -16.94 -9.24
N SER A 381 21.84 -17.68 -10.35
CA SER A 381 22.08 -17.10 -11.68
C SER A 381 21.00 -16.10 -12.08
N ILE A 382 19.72 -16.36 -11.77
CA ILE A 382 18.60 -15.45 -12.01
C ILE A 382 18.74 -14.17 -11.17
N PHE A 383 19.10 -14.30 -9.88
CA PHE A 383 19.36 -13.15 -9.00
C PHE A 383 20.46 -12.25 -9.56
N ILE A 384 21.60 -12.84 -9.96
CA ILE A 384 22.73 -12.09 -10.55
C ILE A 384 22.28 -11.38 -11.84
N THR A 385 21.46 -12.04 -12.66
CA THR A 385 20.94 -11.47 -13.91
C THR A 385 20.07 -10.24 -13.65
N TYR A 386 19.10 -10.35 -12.73
CA TYR A 386 18.26 -9.22 -12.35
C TYR A 386 19.09 -8.07 -11.79
N ALA A 387 20.01 -8.36 -10.86
CA ALA A 387 20.88 -7.35 -10.27
C ALA A 387 21.72 -6.62 -11.33
N LEU A 388 22.33 -7.34 -12.27
CA LEU A 388 23.17 -6.77 -13.31
C LEU A 388 22.35 -5.91 -14.28
N ILE A 389 21.26 -6.47 -14.83
CA ILE A 389 20.43 -5.78 -15.83
C ILE A 389 19.78 -4.54 -15.24
N TYR A 390 19.24 -4.65 -14.02
CA TYR A 390 18.64 -3.51 -13.33
C TYR A 390 19.66 -2.38 -13.15
N SER A 391 20.87 -2.72 -12.67
CA SER A 391 21.95 -1.74 -12.50
C SER A 391 22.34 -1.06 -13.82
N CYS A 392 22.40 -1.81 -14.92
CA CYS A 392 22.66 -1.23 -16.24
C CYS A 392 21.53 -0.29 -16.69
N CYS A 393 20.27 -0.69 -16.51
CA CYS A 393 19.13 0.13 -16.91
C CYS A 393 19.06 1.45 -16.11
N THR A 394 19.33 1.42 -14.81
CA THR A 394 19.31 2.64 -13.98
C THR A 394 20.45 3.59 -14.32
N ILE A 395 21.64 3.08 -14.67
CA ILE A 395 22.76 3.90 -15.16
C ILE A 395 22.38 4.57 -16.48
N ILE A 396 21.74 3.85 -17.40
CA ILE A 396 21.30 4.40 -18.70
C ILE A 396 20.28 5.52 -18.50
N ASP A 397 19.33 5.36 -17.57
CA ASP A 397 18.24 6.31 -17.36
C ASP A 397 18.69 7.56 -16.57
N THR A 398 19.52 7.38 -15.55
CA THR A 398 19.91 8.48 -14.64
C THR A 398 21.28 9.09 -14.96
N GLY A 399 22.09 8.43 -15.80
CA GLY A 399 23.47 8.83 -16.10
C GLY A 399 24.45 8.67 -14.93
N ASN A 400 23.99 8.23 -13.76
CA ASN A 400 24.78 8.05 -12.55
C ASN A 400 24.49 6.69 -11.90
N PHE A 401 25.46 6.16 -11.14
CA PHE A 401 25.22 4.97 -10.33
C PHE A 401 24.66 5.37 -8.97
N VAL A 402 23.34 5.25 -8.80
CA VAL A 402 22.66 5.40 -7.50
C VAL A 402 22.25 4.03 -7.00
N PHE A 403 22.89 3.57 -5.91
CA PHE A 403 22.57 2.28 -5.31
C PHE A 403 21.35 2.38 -4.40
N THR A 404 20.27 1.70 -4.77
CA THR A 404 19.07 1.55 -3.93
C THR A 404 18.93 0.10 -3.52
N TRP A 405 18.91 -0.20 -2.22
CA TRP A 405 18.89 -1.59 -1.71
C TRP A 405 17.58 -2.33 -1.98
N HIS A 406 16.46 -1.61 -2.08
CA HIS A 406 15.12 -2.18 -2.11
C HIS A 406 14.84 -3.13 -3.30
N PRO A 407 15.14 -2.77 -4.57
CA PRO A 407 14.97 -3.68 -5.72
C PRO A 407 15.79 -4.97 -5.61
N TYR A 408 17.03 -4.90 -5.12
CA TYR A 408 17.87 -6.09 -4.94
C TYR A 408 17.29 -7.05 -3.88
N LEU A 409 16.65 -6.52 -2.84
CA LEU A 409 15.93 -7.37 -1.89
C LEU A 409 14.76 -8.07 -2.57
N VAL A 410 13.99 -7.37 -3.40
CA VAL A 410 12.88 -7.98 -4.16
C VAL A 410 13.38 -9.10 -5.07
N PHE A 411 14.51 -8.90 -5.77
CA PHE A 411 15.13 -9.94 -6.59
C PHE A 411 15.61 -11.15 -5.76
N ALA A 412 16.13 -10.91 -4.54
CA ALA A 412 16.55 -11.98 -3.65
C ALA A 412 15.34 -12.83 -3.16
N ILE A 413 14.23 -12.18 -2.81
CA ILE A 413 12.99 -12.88 -2.48
C ILE A 413 12.46 -13.64 -3.70
N ASN A 414 12.47 -13.03 -4.88
CA ASN A 414 12.06 -13.68 -6.13
C ASN A 414 12.88 -14.96 -6.37
N ALA A 415 14.20 -14.89 -6.23
CA ALA A 415 15.08 -16.06 -6.37
C ALA A 415 14.80 -17.13 -5.30
N LEU A 416 14.50 -16.73 -4.06
CA LEU A 416 14.13 -17.66 -3.00
C LEU A 416 12.81 -18.38 -3.32
N LEU A 417 11.82 -17.67 -3.88
CA LEU A 417 10.54 -18.24 -4.30
C LEU A 417 10.71 -19.37 -5.33
N LEU A 418 11.77 -19.34 -6.13
CA LEU A 418 12.07 -20.41 -7.10
C LEU A 418 12.39 -21.76 -6.44
N LEU A 419 12.84 -21.77 -5.18
CA LEU A 419 13.11 -23.01 -4.46
C LEU A 419 11.83 -23.81 -4.16
N PHE A 420 10.68 -23.14 -4.12
CA PHE A 420 9.37 -23.80 -3.99
C PHE A 420 8.93 -24.54 -5.27
N ALA A 421 9.68 -24.43 -6.38
CA ALA A 421 9.37 -25.13 -7.62
C ALA A 421 9.16 -26.63 -7.41
N TYR A 422 9.94 -27.29 -6.55
CA TYR A 422 9.81 -28.74 -6.30
C TYR A 422 8.43 -29.13 -5.76
N ILE A 423 7.90 -28.33 -4.84
CA ILE A 423 6.57 -28.56 -4.27
C ILE A 423 5.51 -28.39 -5.36
N LEU A 424 5.63 -27.35 -6.18
CA LEU A 424 4.70 -27.11 -7.29
C LEU A 424 4.77 -28.21 -8.36
N ILE A 425 5.98 -28.67 -8.72
CA ILE A 425 6.18 -29.78 -9.67
C ILE A 425 5.44 -31.02 -9.16
N TYR A 426 5.62 -31.40 -7.90
CA TYR A 426 4.92 -32.55 -7.32
C TYR A 426 3.38 -32.39 -7.38
N ILE A 427 2.85 -31.21 -7.03
CA ILE A 427 1.41 -30.91 -7.09
C ILE A 427 0.89 -31.07 -8.52
N PHE A 428 1.56 -30.45 -9.49
CA PHE A 428 1.16 -30.50 -10.89
C PHE A 428 1.31 -31.89 -11.49
N GLU A 429 2.31 -32.66 -11.07
CA GLU A 429 2.48 -34.05 -11.46
C GLU A 429 1.28 -34.89 -11.04
N LYS A 430 0.77 -34.73 -9.81
CA LYS A 430 -0.42 -35.44 -9.34
C LYS A 430 -1.72 -34.97 -10.01
N MET A 431 -1.90 -33.67 -10.20
CA MET A 431 -3.11 -33.10 -10.83
C MET A 431 -3.22 -33.47 -12.31
N PHE A 432 -2.11 -33.42 -13.02
CA PHE A 432 -2.07 -33.66 -14.46
C PHE A 432 -1.43 -35.00 -14.80
N GLY A 433 -1.08 -35.89 -13.88
CA GLY A 433 -0.49 -37.21 -14.21
C GLY A 433 0.64 -37.14 -15.26
N TYR A 434 1.50 -36.13 -15.17
CA TYR A 434 2.73 -36.07 -15.96
C TYR A 434 3.80 -36.94 -15.28
N LEU A 435 4.91 -37.21 -15.97
CA LEU A 435 6.09 -37.84 -15.38
C LEU A 435 7.21 -36.81 -15.48
N SER A 436 7.73 -36.35 -14.35
CA SER A 436 8.94 -35.53 -14.32
C SER A 436 10.20 -36.41 -14.33
N ASP A 437 11.33 -35.85 -14.76
CA ASP A 437 12.64 -36.53 -14.70
C ASP A 437 12.97 -37.01 -13.28
N VAL A 438 12.54 -36.27 -12.26
CA VAL A 438 12.74 -36.63 -10.85
C VAL A 438 11.99 -37.92 -10.51
N THR A 439 10.71 -38.01 -10.89
CA THR A 439 9.91 -39.22 -10.66
C THR A 439 10.42 -40.39 -11.49
N LEU A 440 10.94 -40.14 -12.69
CA LEU A 440 11.61 -41.18 -13.48
C LEU A 440 12.84 -41.74 -12.76
N VAL A 441 13.67 -40.88 -12.17
CA VAL A 441 14.83 -41.29 -11.36
C VAL A 441 14.39 -42.05 -10.10
N GLU A 442 13.29 -41.64 -9.46
CA GLU A 442 12.72 -42.34 -8.30
C GLU A 442 12.17 -43.73 -8.68
N LEU A 443 11.55 -43.85 -9.86
CA LEU A 443 11.05 -45.11 -10.40
C LEU A 443 12.17 -46.03 -10.90
N SER A 444 13.31 -45.49 -11.36
CA SER A 444 14.48 -46.29 -11.77
C SER A 444 15.30 -46.81 -10.60
N ASN A 445 15.03 -46.38 -9.37
CA ASN A 445 15.74 -46.85 -8.19
C ASN A 445 15.36 -48.31 -7.90
N ILE A 446 16.34 -49.22 -7.94
CA ILE A 446 16.16 -50.67 -7.74
C ILE A 446 15.51 -51.00 -6.38
N ASN A 447 15.69 -50.13 -5.38
CA ASN A 447 15.08 -50.26 -4.06
C ASN A 447 13.59 -49.89 -4.02
N ASN A 448 13.01 -49.47 -5.15
CA ASN A 448 11.57 -49.22 -5.24
C ASN A 448 10.80 -50.55 -5.12
N LYS A 449 9.71 -50.53 -4.34
CA LYS A 449 8.83 -51.68 -4.11
C LYS A 449 8.44 -52.39 -5.42
N LEU A 450 8.16 -51.63 -6.48
CA LEU A 450 7.79 -52.19 -7.80
C LEU A 450 8.94 -52.97 -8.45
N LEU A 451 10.18 -52.46 -8.39
CA LEU A 451 11.34 -53.14 -8.95
C LEU A 451 11.81 -54.31 -8.08
N MET A 452 11.67 -54.20 -6.75
CA MET A 452 11.86 -55.32 -5.84
C MET A 452 10.86 -56.45 -6.11
N GLU A 453 9.58 -56.13 -6.31
CA GLU A 453 8.55 -57.12 -6.61
C GLU A 453 8.76 -57.75 -8.00
N PHE A 454 9.21 -56.95 -8.98
CA PHE A 454 9.58 -57.46 -10.31
C PHE A 454 10.79 -58.40 -10.25
N SER A 455 11.83 -58.03 -9.49
CA SER A 455 13.00 -58.89 -9.23
C SER A 455 12.62 -60.19 -8.52
N ALA A 456 11.69 -60.13 -7.56
CA ALA A 456 11.22 -61.30 -6.82
C ALA A 456 10.34 -62.25 -7.66
N LYS A 457 9.45 -61.72 -8.51
CA LYS A 457 8.51 -62.52 -9.30
C LYS A 457 9.09 -63.02 -10.62
N ALA A 458 10.01 -62.29 -11.24
CA ALA A 458 10.56 -62.61 -12.56
C ALA A 458 12.05 -62.22 -12.69
N PRO A 459 12.96 -62.92 -11.95
CA PRO A 459 14.37 -62.52 -11.83
C PRO A 459 15.13 -62.51 -13.17
N GLY A 460 14.86 -63.47 -14.06
CA GLY A 460 15.52 -63.54 -15.37
C GLY A 460 15.13 -62.39 -16.31
N THR A 461 13.83 -62.02 -16.33
CA THR A 461 13.35 -60.88 -17.10
C THR A 461 13.88 -59.57 -16.52
N PHE A 462 13.95 -59.45 -15.20
CA PHE A 462 14.55 -58.30 -14.53
C PHE A 462 16.02 -58.10 -14.92
N GLN A 463 16.84 -59.17 -14.88
CA GLN A 463 18.24 -59.11 -15.31
C GLN A 463 18.38 -58.68 -16.79
N HIS A 464 17.55 -59.24 -17.68
CA HIS A 464 17.56 -58.85 -19.08
C HIS A 464 17.19 -57.38 -19.30
N VAL A 465 16.17 -56.87 -18.59
CA VAL A 465 15.74 -55.46 -18.67
C VAL A 465 16.83 -54.51 -18.15
N ILE A 466 17.47 -54.84 -17.02
CA ILE A 466 18.56 -54.02 -16.48
C ILE A 466 19.75 -54.00 -17.45
N GLN A 467 20.18 -55.16 -17.97
CA GLN A 467 21.28 -55.24 -18.94
C GLN A 467 21.00 -54.44 -20.22
N VAL A 468 19.78 -54.54 -20.78
CA VAL A 468 19.38 -53.75 -21.95
C VAL A 468 19.32 -52.26 -21.63
N SER A 469 18.82 -51.87 -20.45
CA SER A 469 18.74 -50.46 -20.05
C SER A 469 20.11 -49.80 -19.89
N THR A 470 21.10 -50.55 -19.38
CA THR A 470 22.48 -50.05 -19.23
C THR A 470 23.21 -49.89 -20.56
N LEU A 471 22.75 -50.53 -21.64
CA LEU A 471 23.31 -50.37 -22.99
C LEU A 471 22.77 -49.13 -23.73
N VAL A 472 21.62 -48.59 -23.30
CA VAL A 472 20.93 -47.45 -23.94
C VAL A 472 21.27 -46.12 -23.25
N THR A 473 21.88 -46.18 -22.06
CA THR A 473 22.35 -45.01 -21.29
C THR A 473 23.79 -44.69 -21.64
#